data_AF-A0A7C0YUQ7-F1
#
_entry.id   AF-A0A7C0YUQ7-F1
#
_cell.length_a   1.000
_cell.length_b   1.000
_cell.length_c   1.000
_cell.angle_alpha   90.00
_cell.angle_beta   90.00
_cell.angle_gamma   90.00
#
_symmetry.space_group_name_H-M   'P 1'
#
loop_
_entity.id
_entity.type
_entity.pdbx_description
1 polymer ?
#
loop_
_entity_poly.entity_id
_entity_poly.type
_entity_poly.pdbx_seq_one_letter_code
_entity_poly.pdbx_strand_id
1 'polypeptide(L)'
;AEEELMDALKEGVTLEELCTPVSVVLSDGKIEGLRMQMMKLGEPDETGRAKPIPIEGSEFQIICDQVIKALGEVPDYSLFPKELLEDGRLVVDWFGRTKHEKVFASGDVCLPNRTVVDAAGGGKRAAIAIDLYLSGKPHDTDVVRIGPEGNISFRHYADAGEAHTSLPSNEVVSFESINLDHFYPMRRGKLPELGADERVKGFDEVVLGLSEQAATYEATRCFHCGVCTACDNCFAFCPDVAITHNDNGNEPYSINYDYCKGCGICVVECPRNAMVMVEEEEKLL
;
A
#
# COMPACT_ATOMS: atom_id res chain seq x y z
N ALA A 1 3.14 -11.92 7.10
CA ALA A 1 2.78 -12.89 8.17
C ALA A 1 3.47 -14.24 7.95
N GLU A 2 3.33 -14.87 6.78
CA GLU A 2 4.03 -16.14 6.49
C GLU A 2 5.57 -16.00 6.49
N GLU A 3 6.09 -14.93 5.90
CA GLU A 3 7.53 -14.64 5.88
C GLU A 3 8.11 -14.47 7.30
N GLU A 4 7.49 -13.62 8.12
CA GLU A 4 7.82 -13.41 9.53
C GLU A 4 7.82 -14.72 10.34
N LEU A 5 6.83 -15.58 10.11
CA LEU A 5 6.75 -16.90 10.74
C LEU A 5 7.96 -17.77 10.35
N MET A 6 8.26 -17.83 9.06
CA MET A 6 9.41 -18.59 8.56
C MET A 6 10.72 -18.06 9.11
N ASP A 7 10.87 -16.74 9.23
CA ASP A 7 12.08 -16.12 9.74
C ASP A 7 12.27 -16.36 11.23
N ALA A 8 11.21 -16.26 12.04
CA ALA A 8 11.26 -16.64 13.46
C ALA A 8 11.70 -18.11 13.63
N LEU A 9 11.17 -19.02 12.80
CA LEU A 9 11.58 -20.44 12.84
C LEU A 9 13.04 -20.63 12.41
N LYS A 10 13.54 -19.89 11.40
CA LYS A 10 14.96 -19.93 10.99
C LYS A 10 15.88 -19.41 12.09
N GLU A 11 15.42 -18.44 12.87
CA GLU A 11 16.12 -17.88 14.03
C GLU A 11 16.05 -18.78 15.27
N GLY A 12 15.34 -19.92 15.19
CA GLY A 12 15.24 -20.90 16.26
C GLY A 12 14.16 -20.60 17.30
N VAL A 13 13.24 -19.69 17.00
CA VAL A 13 12.06 -19.43 17.86
C VAL A 13 11.17 -20.67 17.86
N THR A 14 10.79 -21.12 19.06
CA THR A 14 9.81 -22.20 19.23
C THR A 14 8.41 -21.61 19.32
N LEU A 15 7.48 -22.16 18.55
CA LEU A 15 6.09 -21.71 18.52
C LEU A 15 5.17 -22.78 19.11
N GLU A 16 4.54 -22.45 20.23
CA GLU A 16 3.53 -23.28 20.87
C GLU A 16 2.13 -22.79 20.45
N GLU A 17 1.56 -23.47 19.45
CA GLU A 17 0.24 -23.13 18.93
C GLU A 17 -0.88 -23.78 19.74
N LEU A 18 -2.09 -23.24 19.62
CA LEU A 18 -3.29 -23.78 20.29
C LEU A 18 -3.07 -24.01 21.79
N CYS A 19 -2.42 -23.07 22.47
CA CYS A 19 -2.26 -23.08 23.91
C CYS A 19 -2.57 -21.69 24.49
N THR A 20 -2.91 -21.62 25.78
CA THR A 20 -3.14 -20.33 26.47
C THR A 20 -2.45 -20.32 27.83
N PRO A 21 -1.96 -19.17 28.31
CA PRO A 21 -1.42 -19.06 29.65
C PRO A 21 -2.52 -19.14 30.71
N VAL A 22 -2.29 -19.98 31.73
CA VAL A 22 -3.16 -20.14 32.91
C VAL A 22 -2.63 -19.33 34.09
N SER A 23 -1.33 -19.41 34.37
CA SER A 23 -0.70 -18.68 35.48
C SER A 23 0.82 -18.61 35.34
N VAL A 24 1.43 -17.62 35.98
CA VAL A 24 2.89 -17.52 36.12
C VAL A 24 3.33 -18.32 37.34
N VAL A 25 4.31 -19.19 37.17
CA VAL A 25 4.91 -19.99 38.24
C VAL A 25 6.05 -19.20 38.87
N LEU A 26 5.98 -19.02 40.19
CA LEU A 26 6.94 -18.25 40.96
C LEU A 26 7.63 -19.09 42.03
N SER A 27 8.90 -18.80 42.28
CA SER A 27 9.71 -19.36 43.36
C SER A 27 10.63 -18.27 43.91
N ASP A 28 10.61 -18.08 45.22
CA ASP A 28 11.34 -17.00 45.91
C ASP A 28 11.15 -15.60 45.27
N GLY A 29 9.94 -15.34 44.76
CA GLY A 29 9.59 -14.07 44.09
C GLY A 29 10.15 -13.90 42.68
N LYS A 30 10.78 -14.93 42.10
CA LYS A 30 11.26 -14.96 40.71
C LYS A 30 10.40 -15.87 39.85
N ILE A 31 10.33 -15.57 38.55
CA ILE A 31 9.63 -16.40 37.58
C ILE A 31 10.46 -17.66 37.33
N GLU A 32 9.80 -18.82 37.39
CA GLU A 32 10.39 -20.12 37.01
C GLU A 32 9.67 -20.77 35.83
N GLY A 33 8.51 -20.24 35.45
CA GLY A 33 7.85 -20.68 34.23
C GLY A 33 6.46 -20.10 34.04
N LEU A 34 5.84 -20.54 32.95
CA LEU A 34 4.50 -20.20 32.56
C LEU A 34 3.68 -21.48 32.45
N ARG A 35 2.63 -21.59 33.25
CA ARG A 35 1.67 -22.69 33.14
C ARG A 35 0.74 -22.41 31.97
N MET A 36 0.64 -23.37 31.08
CA MET A 36 -0.14 -23.31 29.85
C MET A 36 -1.21 -24.41 29.87
N GLN A 37 -2.26 -24.22 29.08
CA GLN A 37 -3.30 -25.22 28.82
C GLN A 37 -3.48 -25.37 27.31
N MET A 38 -3.59 -26.61 26.83
CA MET A 38 -3.87 -26.87 25.41
C MET A 38 -5.32 -26.54 25.08
N MET A 39 -5.50 -26.08 23.85
CA MET A 39 -6.75 -25.72 23.21
C MET A 39 -7.00 -26.61 22.01
N LYS A 40 -8.27 -26.80 21.66
CA LYS A 40 -8.70 -27.31 20.36
C LYS A 40 -9.59 -26.28 19.69
N LEU A 41 -9.65 -26.30 18.37
CA LEU A 41 -10.62 -25.50 17.63
C LEU A 41 -12.01 -26.14 17.76
N GLY A 42 -12.99 -25.34 18.15
CA GLY A 42 -14.40 -25.69 18.04
C GLY A 42 -14.94 -25.47 16.62
N GLU A 43 -16.24 -25.65 16.46
CA GLU A 43 -16.91 -25.35 15.19
C GLU A 43 -16.78 -23.85 14.86
N PRO A 44 -16.57 -23.51 13.57
CA PRO A 44 -16.66 -22.13 13.11
C PRO A 44 -18.02 -21.53 13.43
N ASP A 45 -18.04 -20.27 13.88
CA ASP A 45 -19.28 -19.50 14.00
C ASP A 45 -19.77 -18.98 12.64
N GLU A 46 -20.86 -18.21 12.65
CA GLU A 46 -21.45 -17.61 11.44
C GLU A 46 -20.48 -16.68 10.67
N THR A 47 -19.39 -16.22 11.32
CA THR A 47 -18.34 -15.41 10.69
C THR A 47 -17.21 -16.25 10.10
N GLY A 48 -17.28 -17.58 10.23
CA GLY A 48 -16.22 -18.52 9.87
C GLY A 48 -15.11 -18.63 10.91
N ARG A 49 -15.26 -18.00 12.08
CA ARG A 49 -14.24 -17.99 13.13
C ARG A 49 -14.46 -19.15 14.10
N ALA A 50 -13.48 -20.05 14.18
CA ALA A 50 -13.47 -21.10 15.18
C ALA A 50 -13.10 -20.53 16.57
N LYS A 51 -13.85 -20.93 17.61
CA LYS A 51 -13.52 -20.58 18.99
C LYS A 51 -12.53 -21.59 19.59
N PRO A 52 -11.49 -21.15 20.33
CA PRO A 52 -10.64 -22.06 21.07
C PRO A 52 -11.42 -22.65 22.27
N ILE A 53 -11.32 -23.97 22.45
CA ILE A 53 -11.96 -24.72 23.54
C ILE A 53 -10.86 -25.41 24.37
N PRO A 54 -10.82 -25.20 25.70
CA PRO A 54 -9.87 -25.88 26.59
C PRO A 54 -9.94 -27.40 26.50
N ILE A 55 -8.78 -28.06 26.51
CA ILE A 55 -8.66 -29.49 26.70
C ILE A 55 -8.41 -29.74 28.20
N GLU A 56 -9.39 -30.34 28.89
CA GLU A 56 -9.26 -30.63 30.32
C GLU A 56 -8.08 -31.57 30.61
N GLY A 57 -7.33 -31.29 31.67
CA GLY A 57 -6.16 -32.09 32.08
C GLY A 57 -4.92 -31.94 31.20
N SER A 58 -4.92 -31.05 30.21
CA SER A 58 -3.79 -30.81 29.29
C SER A 58 -2.80 -29.75 29.77
N GLU A 59 -2.80 -29.42 31.06
CA GLU A 59 -1.91 -28.40 31.60
C GLU A 59 -0.44 -28.84 31.51
N PHE A 60 0.42 -27.93 31.10
CA PHE A 60 1.88 -28.12 31.06
C PHE A 60 2.59 -26.82 31.46
N GLN A 61 3.90 -26.90 31.69
CA GLN A 61 4.71 -25.75 32.07
C GLN A 61 5.82 -25.52 31.04
N ILE A 62 5.92 -24.28 30.57
CA ILE A 62 7.08 -23.80 29.82
C ILE A 62 8.03 -23.17 30.84
N ILE A 63 9.25 -23.72 30.93
CA ILE A 63 10.28 -23.20 31.84
C ILE A 63 10.86 -21.92 31.25
N CYS A 64 10.78 -20.82 31.99
CA CYS A 64 11.32 -19.52 31.61
C CYS A 64 11.57 -18.66 32.86
N ASP A 65 12.44 -17.66 32.74
CA ASP A 65 12.74 -16.68 33.78
C ASP A 65 12.10 -15.30 33.51
N GLN A 66 11.56 -15.11 32.31
CA GLN A 66 10.92 -13.88 31.87
C GLN A 66 9.68 -14.18 31.02
N VAL A 67 8.62 -13.40 31.26
CA VAL A 67 7.39 -13.44 30.49
C VAL A 67 7.12 -12.03 29.93
N ILE A 68 7.11 -11.90 28.61
CA ILE A 68 6.78 -10.65 27.92
C ILE A 68 5.32 -10.74 27.48
N LYS A 69 4.48 -9.86 28.03
CA LYS A 69 3.05 -9.80 27.68
C LYS A 69 2.87 -9.01 26.39
N ALA A 70 2.68 -9.71 25.27
CA ALA A 70 2.29 -9.13 23.99
C ALA A 70 0.76 -9.05 23.86
N LEU A 71 0.10 -8.37 24.80
CA LEU A 71 -1.35 -8.12 24.70
C LEU A 71 -1.59 -7.00 23.69
N GLY A 72 -2.61 -7.17 22.85
CA GLY A 72 -3.02 -6.14 21.91
C GLY A 72 -3.45 -4.85 22.59
N GLU A 73 -3.70 -3.83 21.78
CA GLU A 73 -4.05 -2.49 22.24
C GLU A 73 -5.55 -2.20 22.16
N VAL A 74 -6.00 -1.31 23.03
CA VAL A 74 -7.35 -0.73 22.98
C VAL A 74 -7.22 0.80 22.93
N PRO A 75 -7.98 1.48 22.07
CA PRO A 75 -7.94 2.94 22.03
C PRO A 75 -8.41 3.54 23.36
N ASP A 76 -7.67 4.52 23.87
CA ASP A 76 -8.10 5.35 24.99
C ASP A 76 -8.81 6.60 24.47
N TYR A 77 -10.13 6.65 24.64
CA TYR A 77 -10.94 7.80 24.23
C TYR A 77 -11.18 8.83 25.33
N SER A 78 -10.57 8.68 26.51
CA SER A 78 -10.82 9.54 27.67
C SER A 78 -10.56 11.03 27.43
N LEU A 79 -9.69 11.34 26.46
CA LEU A 79 -9.32 12.70 26.08
C LEU A 79 -10.26 13.35 25.05
N PHE A 80 -11.17 12.59 24.42
CA PHE A 80 -12.06 13.11 23.40
C PHE A 80 -13.41 13.54 23.99
N PRO A 81 -13.97 14.69 23.58
CA PRO A 81 -15.36 15.03 23.86
C PRO A 81 -16.29 13.92 23.34
N LYS A 82 -17.27 13.52 24.15
CA LYS A 82 -18.17 12.40 23.83
C LYS A 82 -18.98 12.65 22.56
N GLU A 83 -19.18 13.90 22.20
CA GLU A 83 -19.90 14.35 21.01
C GLU A 83 -19.16 13.99 19.71
N LEU A 84 -17.85 13.77 19.78
CA LEU A 84 -17.04 13.32 18.64
C LEU A 84 -17.08 11.81 18.45
N LEU A 85 -17.61 11.06 19.42
CA LEU A 85 -17.66 9.61 19.39
C LEU A 85 -19.00 9.12 18.83
N GLU A 86 -18.96 8.11 17.97
CA GLU A 86 -20.11 7.32 17.53
C GLU A 86 -19.91 5.88 17.99
N ASP A 87 -20.87 5.33 18.72
CA ASP A 87 -20.77 3.98 19.31
C ASP A 87 -19.44 3.71 20.03
N GLY A 88 -18.94 4.73 20.74
CA GLY A 88 -17.69 4.66 21.50
C GLY A 88 -16.42 4.66 20.65
N ARG A 89 -16.49 5.09 19.38
CA ARG A 89 -15.34 5.23 18.48
C ARG A 89 -15.26 6.62 17.88
N LEU A 90 -14.04 7.10 17.64
CA LEU A 90 -13.83 8.34 16.92
C LEU A 90 -14.08 8.11 15.43
N VAL A 91 -15.07 8.79 14.88
CA VAL A 91 -15.41 8.70 13.45
C VAL A 91 -14.91 9.95 12.73
N VAL A 92 -14.26 9.71 11.60
CA VAL A 92 -13.77 10.76 10.71
C VAL A 92 -14.19 10.47 9.28
N ASP A 93 -14.29 11.53 8.48
CA ASP A 93 -14.40 11.36 7.03
C ASP A 93 -13.05 11.04 6.37
N TRP A 94 -13.04 10.98 5.04
CA TRP A 94 -11.84 10.65 4.27
C TRP A 94 -10.66 11.59 4.54
N PHE A 95 -10.92 12.87 4.77
CA PHE A 95 -9.91 13.88 5.09
C PHE A 95 -9.44 13.83 6.55
N GLY A 96 -10.06 13.00 7.40
CA GLY A 96 -9.80 12.99 8.83
C GLY A 96 -10.61 14.03 9.60
N ARG A 97 -11.65 14.64 9.01
CA ARG A 97 -12.50 15.63 9.70
C ARG A 97 -13.45 14.92 10.65
N THR A 98 -13.59 15.45 11.86
CA THR A 98 -14.59 15.00 12.84
C THR A 98 -15.90 15.79 12.67
N LYS A 99 -16.90 15.50 13.52
CA LYS A 99 -18.15 16.29 13.61
C LYS A 99 -17.92 17.75 13.99
N HIS A 100 -16.81 18.06 14.66
CA HIS A 100 -16.48 19.43 15.00
C HIS A 100 -15.54 20.00 13.94
N GLU A 101 -15.94 21.09 13.30
CA GLU A 101 -15.25 21.69 12.13
C GLU A 101 -13.77 22.02 12.35
N LYS A 102 -13.36 22.24 13.61
CA LYS A 102 -11.98 22.58 14.01
C LYS A 102 -11.14 21.40 14.50
N VAL A 103 -11.71 20.19 14.52
CA VAL A 103 -11.05 19.00 15.07
C VAL A 103 -10.88 17.97 13.97
N PHE A 104 -9.63 17.56 13.78
CA PHE A 104 -9.20 16.58 12.79
C PHE A 104 -8.49 15.44 13.52
N ALA A 105 -8.60 14.22 13.01
CA ALA A 105 -7.94 13.05 13.57
C ALA A 105 -7.49 12.07 12.49
N SER A 106 -6.43 11.33 12.81
CA SER A 106 -5.87 10.26 11.99
C SER A 106 -5.12 9.26 12.86
N GLY A 107 -4.78 8.10 12.29
CA GLY A 107 -4.05 7.02 12.94
C GLY A 107 -4.99 5.93 13.45
N ASP A 108 -4.44 5.01 14.24
CA ASP A 108 -5.12 3.78 14.64
C ASP A 108 -6.37 4.01 15.52
N VAL A 109 -6.49 5.21 16.10
CA VAL A 109 -7.64 5.65 16.89
C VAL A 109 -8.92 5.80 16.06
N CYS A 110 -8.81 6.04 14.75
CA CYS A 110 -9.97 6.27 13.88
C CYS A 110 -9.88 5.57 12.51
N LEU A 111 -8.75 4.96 12.16
CA LEU A 111 -8.56 4.26 10.89
C LEU A 111 -8.80 2.74 11.04
N PRO A 112 -9.42 2.09 10.05
CA PRO A 112 -9.87 0.70 10.16
C PRO A 112 -8.74 -0.33 10.13
N ASN A 113 -7.71 -0.09 9.31
CA ASN A 113 -6.73 -1.10 8.94
C ASN A 113 -5.51 -1.17 9.89
N ARG A 114 -5.37 -0.21 10.83
CA ARG A 114 -4.31 -0.12 11.85
C ARG A 114 -2.90 -0.48 11.38
N THR A 115 -2.57 -0.10 10.16
CA THR A 115 -1.21 -0.25 9.62
C THR A 115 -0.48 1.08 9.68
N VAL A 116 0.85 1.03 9.78
CA VAL A 116 1.69 2.23 9.71
C VAL A 116 1.46 3.00 8.41
N VAL A 117 1.20 2.31 7.30
CA VAL A 117 0.94 2.92 5.99
C VAL A 117 -0.37 3.69 5.99
N ASP A 118 -1.43 3.11 6.55
CA ASP A 118 -2.73 3.77 6.68
C ASP A 118 -2.64 4.98 7.61
N ALA A 119 -1.97 4.82 8.76
CA ALA A 119 -1.74 5.90 9.72
C ALA A 119 -0.98 7.07 9.09
N ALA A 120 0.11 6.79 8.37
CA ALA A 120 0.86 7.79 7.63
C ALA A 120 0.00 8.45 6.55
N GLY A 121 -0.69 7.66 5.72
CA GLY A 121 -1.58 8.17 4.66
C GLY A 121 -2.70 9.06 5.20
N GLY A 122 -3.36 8.64 6.28
CA GLY A 122 -4.36 9.46 6.96
C GLY A 122 -3.76 10.73 7.57
N GLY A 123 -2.55 10.67 8.11
CA GLY A 123 -1.87 11.84 8.68
C GLY A 123 -1.64 12.92 7.64
N LYS A 124 -1.26 12.51 6.43
CA LYS A 124 -1.14 13.43 5.29
C LYS A 124 -2.49 14.02 4.87
N ARG A 125 -3.57 13.22 4.83
CA ARG A 125 -4.93 13.71 4.54
C ARG A 125 -5.39 14.75 5.56
N ALA A 126 -5.21 14.46 6.84
CA ALA A 126 -5.55 15.37 7.93
C ALA A 126 -4.73 16.68 7.86
N ALA A 127 -3.43 16.59 7.55
CA ALA A 127 -2.59 17.78 7.39
C ALA A 127 -3.08 18.69 6.25
N ILE A 128 -3.42 18.11 5.09
CA ILE A 128 -3.99 18.87 3.97
C ILE A 128 -5.34 19.48 4.37
N ALA A 129 -6.19 18.73 5.07
CA ALA A 129 -7.48 19.22 5.52
C ALA A 129 -7.36 20.40 6.49
N ILE A 130 -6.39 20.38 7.39
CA ILE A 130 -6.08 21.50 8.28
C ILE A 130 -5.64 22.72 7.47
N ASP A 131 -4.75 22.55 6.49
CA ASP A 131 -4.26 23.66 5.67
C ASP A 131 -5.38 24.31 4.82
N LEU A 132 -6.24 23.49 4.20
CA LEU A 132 -7.42 23.95 3.47
C LEU A 132 -8.39 24.72 4.38
N TYR A 133 -8.64 24.21 5.59
CA TYR A 133 -9.49 24.87 6.58
C TYR A 133 -8.93 26.24 6.99
N LEU A 134 -7.64 26.31 7.33
CA LEU A 134 -6.98 27.56 7.73
C LEU A 134 -6.90 28.58 6.57
N SER A 135 -6.80 28.09 5.34
CA SER A 135 -6.76 28.91 4.13
C SER A 135 -8.14 29.33 3.62
N GLY A 136 -9.23 28.86 4.23
CA GLY A 136 -10.60 29.10 3.77
C GLY A 136 -10.92 28.49 2.41
N LYS A 137 -10.16 27.47 1.99
CA LYS A 137 -10.37 26.73 0.74
C LYS A 137 -11.29 25.52 0.99
N PRO A 138 -12.07 25.08 -0.02
CA PRO A 138 -12.90 23.90 0.13
C PRO A 138 -12.05 22.63 0.26
N HIS A 139 -12.54 21.66 1.04
CA HIS A 139 -12.01 20.30 1.10
C HIS A 139 -12.44 19.50 -0.13
N ASP A 140 -11.81 19.81 -1.25
CA ASP A 140 -12.01 19.09 -2.51
C ASP A 140 -11.02 17.92 -2.61
N THR A 141 -11.53 16.70 -2.78
CA THR A 141 -10.70 15.50 -2.92
C THR A 141 -9.93 15.50 -4.23
N ASP A 142 -10.42 16.18 -5.26
CA ASP A 142 -9.86 16.12 -6.60
C ASP A 142 -8.53 16.88 -6.70
N VAL A 143 -8.30 17.88 -5.82
CA VAL A 143 -7.04 18.64 -5.77
C VAL A 143 -5.89 17.91 -5.09
N VAL A 144 -6.16 16.75 -4.45
CA VAL A 144 -5.16 16.00 -3.67
C VAL A 144 -4.98 14.58 -4.15
N ARG A 145 -5.96 14.04 -4.87
CA ARG A 145 -6.05 12.64 -5.24
C ARG A 145 -5.30 12.37 -6.54
N ILE A 146 -4.59 11.25 -6.56
CA ILE A 146 -4.04 10.65 -7.78
C ILE A 146 -4.82 9.36 -8.07
N GLY A 147 -5.46 9.33 -9.23
CA GLY A 147 -6.19 8.18 -9.74
C GLY A 147 -7.49 7.85 -8.99
N PRO A 148 -8.23 6.84 -9.47
CA PRO A 148 -9.58 6.52 -9.01
C PRO A 148 -9.63 5.80 -7.66
N GLU A 149 -8.49 5.51 -7.01
CA GLU A 149 -8.43 4.73 -5.77
C GLU A 149 -8.03 5.53 -4.51
N GLY A 150 -7.81 6.84 -4.62
CA GLY A 150 -7.71 7.68 -3.43
C GLY A 150 -6.29 7.81 -2.87
N ASN A 151 -5.28 7.51 -3.69
CA ASN A 151 -3.91 7.85 -3.37
C ASN A 151 -3.77 9.36 -3.29
N ILE A 152 -2.90 9.85 -2.41
CA ILE A 152 -2.69 11.27 -2.20
C ILE A 152 -1.27 11.67 -2.61
N SER A 153 -1.14 12.87 -3.16
CA SER A 153 0.17 13.44 -3.45
C SER A 153 0.28 14.84 -2.88
N PHE A 154 1.19 14.99 -1.91
CA PHE A 154 1.58 16.31 -1.42
C PHE A 154 2.16 17.19 -2.51
N ARG A 155 2.84 16.60 -3.51
CA ARG A 155 3.35 17.36 -4.63
C ARG A 155 2.20 17.91 -5.47
N HIS A 156 1.22 17.06 -5.79
CA HIS A 156 0.02 17.49 -6.51
C HIS A 156 -0.75 18.58 -5.74
N TYR A 157 -0.88 18.42 -4.41
CA TYR A 157 -1.48 19.44 -3.55
C TYR A 157 -0.70 20.76 -3.53
N ALA A 158 0.63 20.68 -3.35
CA ALA A 158 1.51 21.86 -3.32
C ALA A 158 1.56 22.57 -4.67
N ASP A 159 1.42 21.82 -5.75
CA ASP A 159 1.44 22.30 -7.13
C ASP A 159 0.04 22.60 -7.68
N ALA A 160 -1.02 22.49 -6.86
CA ALA A 160 -2.39 22.79 -7.26
C ALA A 160 -2.50 24.30 -7.60
N GLY A 161 -2.10 24.65 -8.82
CA GLY A 161 -1.86 26.00 -9.31
C GLY A 161 -0.85 26.09 -10.47
N GLU A 162 0.07 25.12 -10.60
CA GLU A 162 1.04 25.03 -11.69
C GLU A 162 0.79 23.75 -12.50
N ALA A 163 0.15 23.92 -13.66
CA ALA A 163 -0.13 22.84 -14.59
C ALA A 163 1.16 22.33 -15.25
N HIS A 164 2.00 21.55 -14.56
CA HIS A 164 3.17 20.92 -15.17
C HIS A 164 3.46 19.54 -14.62
N THR A 165 3.17 18.53 -15.44
CA THR A 165 4.12 17.69 -16.21
C THR A 165 3.26 16.59 -16.81
N SER A 166 3.44 16.32 -18.12
CA SER A 166 2.80 15.25 -18.90
C SER A 166 1.95 14.33 -18.02
N LEU A 167 0.64 14.61 -17.93
CA LEU A 167 -0.21 13.85 -17.02
C LEU A 167 0.01 12.38 -17.37
N PRO A 168 0.48 11.53 -16.43
CA PRO A 168 0.34 10.10 -16.63
C PRO A 168 -1.12 9.88 -16.98
N SER A 169 -1.40 8.99 -17.94
CA SER A 169 -2.78 8.65 -18.30
C SER A 169 -3.68 8.72 -17.06
N ASN A 170 -4.82 9.40 -17.15
CA ASN A 170 -5.75 9.52 -16.01
C ASN A 170 -6.26 8.14 -15.54
N GLU A 171 -5.94 7.09 -16.30
CA GLU A 171 -6.22 5.70 -16.02
C GLU A 171 -4.98 4.95 -15.53
N VAL A 172 -5.18 4.09 -14.53
CA VAL A 172 -4.14 3.20 -14.03
C VAL A 172 -3.85 2.13 -15.09
N VAL A 173 -2.65 2.15 -15.67
CA VAL A 173 -2.20 1.10 -16.59
C VAL A 173 -1.79 -0.14 -15.79
N SER A 174 -2.56 -1.22 -15.94
CA SER A 174 -2.24 -2.50 -15.34
C SER A 174 -1.14 -3.23 -16.13
N PHE A 175 -0.49 -4.22 -15.50
CA PHE A 175 0.54 -5.02 -16.16
C PHE A 175 0.00 -5.77 -17.40
N GLU A 176 -1.24 -6.24 -17.32
CA GLU A 176 -1.93 -6.95 -18.40
C GLU A 176 -2.20 -6.05 -19.62
N SER A 177 -2.18 -4.73 -19.41
CA SER A 177 -2.42 -3.74 -20.45
C SER A 177 -1.16 -3.33 -21.21
N ILE A 178 0.02 -3.78 -20.75
CA ILE A 178 1.32 -3.48 -21.37
C ILE A 178 1.55 -4.47 -22.52
N ASN A 179 2.01 -3.98 -23.67
CA ASN A 179 2.43 -4.87 -24.76
C ASN A 179 3.82 -5.46 -24.45
N LEU A 180 3.82 -6.69 -23.93
CA LEU A 180 5.01 -7.40 -23.48
C LEU A 180 5.92 -7.90 -24.62
N ASP A 181 5.46 -7.90 -25.87
CA ASP A 181 6.28 -8.35 -27.02
C ASP A 181 7.50 -7.44 -27.24
N HIS A 182 7.44 -6.20 -26.73
CA HIS A 182 8.53 -5.22 -26.77
C HIS A 182 9.51 -5.34 -25.59
N PHE A 183 9.34 -6.31 -24.70
CA PHE A 183 10.15 -6.47 -23.50
C PHE A 183 10.64 -7.91 -23.30
N TYR A 184 11.85 -8.05 -22.78
CA TYR A 184 12.40 -9.37 -22.42
C TYR A 184 12.00 -9.75 -20.99
N PRO A 185 11.54 -10.99 -20.76
CA PRO A 185 11.31 -11.49 -19.41
C PRO A 185 12.60 -11.45 -18.57
N MET A 186 12.52 -10.88 -17.38
CA MET A 186 13.63 -10.83 -16.43
C MET A 186 13.18 -11.37 -15.08
N ARG A 187 14.07 -12.12 -14.41
CA ARG A 187 13.80 -12.62 -13.06
C ARG A 187 13.80 -11.45 -12.07
N ARG A 188 12.96 -11.52 -11.04
CA ARG A 188 12.99 -10.57 -9.94
C ARG A 188 14.33 -10.66 -9.20
N GLY A 189 14.99 -9.53 -9.00
CA GLY A 189 16.15 -9.45 -8.12
C GLY A 189 15.77 -9.89 -6.70
N LYS A 190 16.67 -10.62 -6.03
CA LYS A 190 16.50 -10.96 -4.61
C LYS A 190 17.21 -9.90 -3.77
N LEU A 191 16.54 -9.46 -2.71
CA LEU A 191 17.17 -8.61 -1.72
C LEU A 191 18.15 -9.46 -0.91
N PRO A 192 19.40 -9.01 -0.71
CA PRO A 192 20.29 -9.65 0.22
C PRO A 192 19.73 -9.53 1.64
N GLU A 193 19.80 -10.62 2.38
CA GLU A 193 19.36 -10.69 3.76
C GLU A 193 20.52 -11.13 4.65
N LEU A 194 20.50 -10.67 5.89
CA LEU A 194 21.41 -11.16 6.92
C LEU A 194 21.11 -12.65 7.20
N GLY A 195 22.15 -13.45 7.49
CA GLY A 195 21.97 -14.85 7.85
C GLY A 195 21.38 -15.01 9.25
N ALA A 196 20.55 -16.04 9.49
CA ALA A 196 19.87 -16.25 10.78
C ALA A 196 20.83 -16.26 11.97
N ASP A 197 22.02 -16.87 11.82
CA ASP A 197 23.07 -16.91 12.85
C ASP A 197 23.57 -15.52 13.27
N GLU A 198 23.49 -14.53 12.39
CA GLU A 198 23.83 -13.13 12.69
C GLU A 198 22.61 -12.33 13.18
N ARG A 199 21.41 -12.60 12.66
CA ARG A 199 20.16 -11.94 13.09
C ARG A 199 19.94 -12.06 14.60
N VAL A 200 20.20 -13.23 15.17
CA VAL A 200 20.00 -13.50 16.61
C VAL A 200 20.98 -12.78 17.54
N LYS A 201 22.02 -12.11 17.00
CA LYS A 201 23.06 -11.45 17.80
C LYS A 201 22.74 -9.98 18.11
N GLY A 202 21.73 -9.38 17.50
CA GLY A 202 21.47 -7.96 17.64
C GLY A 202 20.16 -7.48 16.99
N PHE A 203 20.12 -6.18 16.69
CA PHE A 203 18.97 -5.50 16.07
C PHE A 203 19.38 -4.83 14.75
N ASP A 204 20.40 -5.37 14.09
CA ASP A 204 20.82 -4.89 12.78
C ASP A 204 19.75 -5.18 11.73
N GLU A 205 19.71 -4.36 10.68
CA GLU A 205 18.75 -4.50 9.59
C GLU A 205 18.87 -5.89 8.93
N VAL A 206 17.75 -6.63 8.85
CA VAL A 206 17.72 -7.97 8.26
C VAL A 206 17.72 -7.87 6.73
N VAL A 207 16.92 -6.97 6.18
CA VAL A 207 16.80 -6.75 4.74
C VAL A 207 17.77 -5.65 4.33
N LEU A 208 18.93 -6.04 3.80
CA LEU A 208 20.08 -5.14 3.60
C LEU A 208 19.90 -4.16 2.42
N GLY A 209 18.77 -4.24 1.72
CA GLY A 209 18.51 -3.41 0.54
C GLY A 209 19.36 -3.80 -0.67
N LEU A 210 19.16 -3.09 -1.78
CA LEU A 210 19.97 -3.28 -2.99
C LEU A 210 21.28 -2.48 -2.89
N SER A 211 22.35 -3.02 -3.45
CA SER A 211 23.54 -2.20 -3.74
C SER A 211 23.18 -1.10 -4.74
N GLU A 212 23.94 0.00 -4.77
CA GLU A 212 23.71 1.10 -5.73
C GLU A 212 23.67 0.60 -7.18
N GLN A 213 24.57 -0.32 -7.54
CA GLN A 213 24.60 -0.93 -8.86
C GLN A 213 23.33 -1.74 -9.15
N ALA A 214 22.87 -2.55 -8.19
CA ALA A 214 21.66 -3.35 -8.34
C ALA A 214 20.41 -2.46 -8.38
N ALA A 215 20.33 -1.43 -7.54
CA ALA A 215 19.24 -0.47 -7.53
C ALA A 215 19.14 0.30 -8.86
N THR A 216 20.28 0.75 -9.39
CA THR A 216 20.34 1.40 -10.71
C THR A 216 19.89 0.45 -11.81
N TYR A 217 20.37 -0.79 -11.79
CA TYR A 217 19.95 -1.81 -12.74
C TYR A 217 18.45 -2.09 -12.66
N GLU A 218 17.88 -2.29 -11.46
CA GLU A 218 16.44 -2.48 -11.26
C GLU A 218 15.63 -1.27 -11.75
N ALA A 219 16.11 -0.04 -11.55
CA ALA A 219 15.45 1.17 -12.04
C ALA A 219 15.37 1.21 -13.59
N THR A 220 16.39 0.71 -14.29
CA THR A 220 16.35 0.62 -15.77
C THR A 220 15.32 -0.37 -16.31
N ARG A 221 14.76 -1.25 -15.45
CA ARG A 221 13.73 -2.22 -15.82
C ARG A 221 12.32 -1.63 -15.78
N CYS A 222 12.16 -0.36 -15.38
CA CYS A 222 10.87 0.31 -15.38
C CYS A 222 10.27 0.35 -16.79
N PHE A 223 9.04 -0.17 -16.93
CA PHE A 223 8.33 -0.14 -18.20
C PHE A 223 7.98 1.28 -18.67
N HIS A 224 7.92 2.26 -17.77
CA HIS A 224 7.31 3.57 -18.01
C HIS A 224 5.85 3.42 -18.47
N CYS A 225 5.07 2.56 -17.79
CA CYS A 225 3.67 2.33 -18.11
C CYS A 225 2.85 3.64 -18.05
N GLY A 226 1.91 3.79 -18.99
CA GLY A 226 1.03 4.96 -19.09
C GLY A 226 1.71 6.27 -19.50
N VAL A 227 3.00 6.25 -19.84
CA VAL A 227 3.76 7.44 -20.23
C VAL A 227 4.41 7.23 -21.59
N CYS A 228 4.25 8.21 -22.48
CA CYS A 228 4.91 8.20 -23.78
C CYS A 228 6.40 8.52 -23.62
N THR A 229 7.27 7.62 -24.06
CA THR A 229 8.73 7.79 -24.00
C THR A 229 9.37 8.09 -25.37
N ALA A 230 8.58 8.55 -26.34
CA ALA A 230 9.03 8.82 -27.70
C ALA A 230 9.78 7.64 -28.38
N CYS A 231 9.23 6.42 -28.29
CA CYS A 231 9.87 5.21 -28.83
C CYS A 231 9.62 4.95 -30.33
N ASP A 232 8.88 5.82 -31.02
CA ASP A 232 8.55 5.78 -32.45
C ASP A 232 7.75 4.57 -32.95
N ASN A 233 7.35 3.62 -32.09
CA ASN A 233 6.52 2.49 -32.51
C ASN A 233 5.20 2.94 -33.17
N CYS A 234 4.48 3.88 -32.57
CA CYS A 234 3.22 4.38 -33.13
C CYS A 234 3.40 4.98 -34.54
N PHE A 235 4.53 5.67 -34.76
CA PHE A 235 4.91 6.25 -36.04
C PHE A 235 5.27 5.17 -37.06
N ALA A 236 6.11 4.22 -36.68
CA ALA A 236 6.60 3.16 -37.55
C ALA A 236 5.51 2.17 -37.99
N PHE A 237 4.57 1.85 -37.10
CA PHE A 237 3.50 0.87 -37.37
C PHE A 237 2.24 1.47 -37.98
N CYS A 238 2.13 2.80 -38.11
CA CYS A 238 0.97 3.43 -38.72
C CYS A 238 0.94 3.15 -40.23
N PRO A 239 -0.02 2.37 -40.76
CA PRO A 239 -0.05 2.04 -42.20
C PRO A 239 -0.40 3.26 -43.07
N ASP A 240 -1.13 4.23 -42.50
CA ASP A 240 -1.63 5.41 -43.21
C ASP A 240 -0.73 6.65 -43.03
N VAL A 241 0.40 6.51 -42.32
CA VAL A 241 1.33 7.62 -42.01
C VAL A 241 0.60 8.81 -41.35
N ALA A 242 -0.36 8.50 -40.49
CA ALA A 242 -1.18 9.49 -39.80
C ALA A 242 -0.51 10.06 -38.54
N ILE A 243 0.62 9.49 -38.10
CA ILE A 243 1.35 9.96 -36.91
C ILE A 243 2.49 10.88 -37.36
N THR A 244 2.68 12.01 -36.65
CA THR A 244 3.73 13.00 -36.93
C THR A 244 4.49 13.35 -35.66
N HIS A 245 5.77 13.72 -35.78
CA HIS A 245 6.58 14.19 -34.66
C HIS A 245 6.30 15.66 -34.37
N ASN A 246 6.25 16.00 -33.09
CA ASN A 246 6.17 17.37 -32.62
C ASN A 246 7.52 17.81 -32.03
N ASP A 247 7.82 19.10 -32.13
CA ASP A 247 9.01 19.70 -31.49
C ASP A 247 8.81 19.93 -29.98
N ASN A 248 7.62 19.62 -29.45
CA ASN A 248 7.24 19.90 -28.07
C ASN A 248 7.53 18.70 -27.17
N GLY A 249 8.46 18.86 -26.21
CA GLY A 249 8.98 17.74 -25.40
C GLY A 249 7.94 17.02 -24.51
N ASN A 250 6.77 17.61 -24.28
CA ASN A 250 5.71 17.01 -23.45
C ASN A 250 4.68 16.19 -24.25
N GLU A 251 4.57 16.40 -25.57
CA GLU A 251 3.62 15.73 -26.46
C GLU A 251 4.34 15.39 -27.77
N PRO A 252 5.17 14.33 -27.78
CA PRO A 252 6.10 14.08 -28.89
C PRO A 252 5.43 13.72 -30.22
N TYR A 253 4.14 13.38 -30.21
CA TYR A 253 3.41 12.95 -31.41
C TYR A 253 2.04 13.62 -31.55
N SER A 254 1.63 13.83 -32.80
CA SER A 254 0.27 14.22 -33.18
C SER A 254 -0.32 13.27 -34.21
N ILE A 255 -1.64 13.02 -34.10
CA ILE A 255 -2.41 12.18 -35.02
C ILE A 255 -3.16 13.08 -36.00
N ASN A 256 -2.92 12.90 -37.30
CA ASN A 256 -3.69 13.52 -38.36
C ASN A 256 -4.94 12.68 -38.65
N TYR A 257 -6.08 13.12 -38.11
CA TYR A 257 -7.36 12.42 -38.25
C TYR A 257 -7.91 12.38 -39.68
N ASP A 258 -7.46 13.27 -40.60
CA ASP A 258 -7.86 13.20 -42.00
C ASP A 258 -7.31 11.94 -42.71
N TYR A 259 -6.15 11.47 -42.25
CA TYR A 259 -5.48 10.27 -42.77
C TYR A 259 -5.78 9.03 -41.92
N CYS A 260 -6.01 9.18 -40.62
CA CYS A 260 -6.32 8.08 -39.72
C CYS A 260 -7.57 7.30 -40.16
N LYS A 261 -7.47 5.96 -40.20
CA LYS A 261 -8.60 5.06 -40.52
C LYS A 261 -9.15 4.32 -39.29
N GLY A 262 -8.69 4.66 -38.09
CA GLY A 262 -9.19 4.07 -36.85
C GLY A 262 -8.82 2.58 -36.65
N CYS A 263 -7.77 2.08 -37.30
CA CYS A 263 -7.40 0.66 -37.21
C CYS A 263 -6.84 0.24 -35.85
N GLY A 264 -6.41 1.18 -35.00
CA GLY A 264 -5.91 0.92 -33.65
C GLY A 264 -4.52 0.28 -33.56
N ILE A 265 -3.84 0.03 -34.68
CA ILE A 265 -2.51 -0.62 -34.69
C ILE A 265 -1.50 0.15 -33.83
N CYS A 266 -1.49 1.49 -33.92
CA CYS A 266 -0.58 2.31 -33.13
C CYS A 266 -0.83 2.19 -31.61
N VAL A 267 -2.07 1.93 -31.20
CA VAL A 267 -2.45 1.69 -29.80
C VAL A 267 -2.01 0.30 -29.36
N VAL A 268 -2.27 -0.74 -30.17
CA VAL A 268 -1.82 -2.13 -29.91
C VAL A 268 -0.30 -2.22 -29.82
N GLU A 269 0.42 -1.54 -30.70
CA GLU A 269 1.89 -1.55 -30.75
C GLU A 269 2.53 -0.58 -29.75
N CYS A 270 1.75 0.15 -28.96
CA CYS A 270 2.28 0.97 -27.88
C CYS A 270 2.77 0.04 -26.76
N PRO A 271 4.09 0.00 -26.45
CA PRO A 271 4.60 -0.90 -25.41
C PRO A 271 4.03 -0.59 -24.03
N ARG A 272 3.60 0.65 -23.80
CA ARG A 272 3.34 1.23 -22.47
C ARG A 272 1.88 1.52 -22.21
N ASN A 273 1.00 1.28 -23.18
CA ASN A 273 -0.38 1.73 -23.16
C ASN A 273 -0.49 3.25 -22.88
N ALA A 274 0.32 4.03 -23.58
CA ALA A 274 0.35 5.50 -23.47
C ALA A 274 -0.63 6.19 -24.43
N MET A 275 -1.41 5.42 -25.19
CA MET A 275 -2.43 5.90 -26.12
C MET A 275 -3.64 5.00 -26.00
N VAL A 276 -4.84 5.56 -26.14
CA VAL A 276 -6.11 4.82 -26.07
C VAL A 276 -6.90 5.04 -27.34
N MET A 277 -7.68 4.04 -27.73
CA MET A 277 -8.71 4.20 -28.76
C MET A 277 -9.96 4.74 -28.10
N VAL A 278 -10.52 5.80 -28.68
CA VAL A 278 -11.84 6.32 -28.33
C VAL A 278 -12.73 6.19 -29.56
N GLU A 279 -14.02 5.92 -29.34
CA GLU A 279 -14.98 6.04 -30.42
C GLU A 279 -14.99 7.50 -30.88
N GLU A 280 -14.98 7.70 -32.19
CA GLU A 280 -15.24 9.01 -32.77
C GLU A 280 -16.72 9.29 -32.50
N GLU A 281 -17.03 9.88 -31.34
CA GLU A 281 -18.34 10.46 -31.09
C GLU A 281 -18.68 11.33 -32.30
N GLU A 282 -19.88 11.14 -32.87
CA GLU A 282 -20.38 11.98 -33.96
C GLU A 282 -20.11 13.44 -33.57
N LYS A 283 -19.13 14.06 -34.21
CA LYS A 283 -18.95 15.51 -34.22
C LYS A 283 -20.10 16.13 -35.00
N LEU A 284 -21.31 16.00 -34.48
CA LEU A 284 -22.54 16.66 -34.87
C LEU A 284 -23.43 16.82 -33.62
N LEU A 285 -22.98 17.63 -32.66
CA LEU A 285 -23.72 18.73 -31.99
C LEU A 285 -22.95 19.31 -30.79
#